data_AF-A0A534BB48-F1
#
_entry.id   AF-A0A534BB48-F1
#
_cell.length_a   1.000
_cell.length_b   1.000
_cell.length_c   1.000
_cell.angle_alpha   90.00
_cell.angle_beta   90.00
_cell.angle_gamma   90.00
#
_symmetry.space_group_name_H-M   'P 1'
#
loop_
_entity.id
_entity.type
_entity.pdbx_description
1 polymer ?
#
loop_
_entity_poly.entity_id
_entity_poly.type
_entity_poly.pdbx_seq_one_letter_code
_entity_poly.pdbx_strand_id
1 'polypeptide(L)' 'DSIAVIGHRVGYESEAAFSRAFKKAVGVPPSAWRASLTSGENW' A
#
# COMPACT_ATOMS: atom_id res chain seq x y z
N ASP A 1 11.09 -1.66 -2.24
CA ASP A 1 10.74 -1.22 -0.87
C ASP A 1 9.42 -1.88 -0.48
N SER A 2 9.38 -2.57 0.67
CA SER A 2 8.20 -3.31 1.15
C SER A 2 7.23 -2.38 1.87
N ILE A 3 5.93 -2.68 1.87
CA ILE A 3 4.91 -1.83 2.50
C ILE A 3 5.20 -1.61 4.00
N ALA A 4 5.74 -2.61 4.71
CA ALA A 4 6.26 -2.46 6.06
C ALA A 4 7.34 -1.38 6.23
N VAL A 5 8.29 -1.26 5.28
CA VAL A 5 9.37 -0.27 5.32
C VAL A 5 8.81 1.13 5.08
N ILE A 6 7.88 1.26 4.13
CA ILE A 6 7.17 2.51 3.88
C ILE A 6 6.39 2.92 5.12
N GLY A 7 5.61 1.99 5.71
CA GLY A 7 4.83 2.22 6.93
C GLY A 7 5.68 2.77 8.08
N HIS A 8 6.83 2.15 8.36
CA HIS A 8 7.74 2.62 9.40
C HIS A 8 8.25 4.06 9.14
N ARG A 9 8.55 4.41 7.90
CA ARG A 9 9.05 5.76 7.55
C ARG A 9 7.99 6.86 7.72
N VAL A 10 6.70 6.53 7.58
CA VAL A 10 5.59 7.48 7.80
C VAL A 10 5.05 7.45 9.24
N GLY A 11 5.69 6.71 10.15
CA GLY A 11 5.27 6.62 11.55
C GLY A 11 4.17 5.60 11.84
N TYR A 12 3.90 4.68 10.92
CA TYR A 12 3.00 3.56 11.17
C TYR A 12 3.77 2.36 11.73
N GLU A 13 3.40 1.96 12.94
CA GLU A 13 4.03 0.88 13.72
C GLU A 13 3.88 -0.52 13.08
N SER A 14 3.03 -0.65 12.05
CA SER A 14 2.81 -1.92 11.35
C SER A 14 2.23 -1.73 9.95
N GLU A 15 2.57 -2.64 9.04
CA GLU A 15 2.00 -2.74 7.69
C GLU A 15 0.47 -2.77 7.70
N ALA A 16 -0.13 -3.44 8.71
CA ALA A 16 -1.58 -3.50 8.88
C ALA A 16 -2.20 -2.13 9.22
N ALA A 17 -1.52 -1.30 10.02
CA ALA A 17 -1.99 0.04 10.36
C ALA A 17 -1.95 0.97 9.14
N PHE A 18 -0.85 0.91 8.37
CA PHE A 18 -0.74 1.61 7.09
C PHE A 18 -1.80 1.13 6.09
N SER A 19 -1.98 -0.19 5.93
CA SER A 19 -2.97 -0.76 5.00
C SER A 19 -4.40 -0.34 5.33
N ARG A 20 -4.75 -0.28 6.62
CA ARG A 20 -6.05 0.23 7.10
C ARG A 20 -6.23 1.71 6.78
N ALA A 21 -5.24 2.54 7.08
CA ALA A 21 -5.28 3.98 6.79
C ALA A 21 -5.35 4.27 5.28
N PHE A 22 -4.51 3.60 4.50
CA PHE A 22 -4.48 3.69 3.04
C PHE A 22 -5.83 3.27 2.43
N LYS A 23 -6.39 2.14 2.87
CA LYS A 23 -7.71 1.70 2.40
C LYS A 23 -8.81 2.71 2.77
N LYS A 24 -8.76 3.33 3.95
CA LYS A 24 -9.74 4.36 4.35
C LYS A 24 -9.64 5.60 3.45
N ALA A 25 -8.43 5.99 3.05
CA ALA A 25 -8.19 7.18 2.22
C ALA A 25 -8.42 6.93 0.72
N VAL A 26 -8.01 5.77 0.20
CA VAL A 26 -7.96 5.45 -1.24
C VAL A 26 -9.09 4.49 -1.66
N GLY A 27 -9.78 3.86 -0.71
CA GLY A 27 -10.88 2.92 -0.95
C GLY A 27 -10.44 1.47 -1.19
N VAL A 28 -9.19 1.25 -1.61
CA VAL A 28 -8.62 -0.08 -1.87
C VAL A 28 -7.32 -0.29 -1.08
N PRO A 29 -6.98 -1.52 -0.67
CA PRO A 29 -5.70 -1.79 0.00
C PRO A 29 -4.52 -1.61 -0.97
N PRO A 30 -3.32 -1.25 -0.44
CA PRO A 30 -2.15 -0.93 -1.27
C PRO A 30 -1.69 -2.10 -2.16
N SER A 31 -1.86 -3.36 -1.72
CA SER A 31 -1.54 -4.53 -2.54
C SER A 31 -2.42 -4.66 -3.79
N ALA A 32 -3.73 -4.37 -3.66
CA ALA A 32 -4.65 -4.38 -4.80
C ALA A 32 -4.37 -3.22 -5.75
N TRP A 33 -4.05 -2.04 -5.21
CA TRP A 33 -3.67 -0.87 -6.00
C TRP A 33 -2.38 -1.13 -6.80
N ARG A 34 -1.37 -1.77 -6.20
CA ARG A 34 -0.15 -2.17 -6.92
C ARG A 34 -0.43 -3.25 -7.96
N ALA A 35 -1.30 -4.22 -7.66
CA ALA A 35 -1.70 -5.24 -8.63
C ALA A 35 -2.39 -4.63 -9.86
N SER A 36 -3.24 -3.59 -9.67
CA SER A 36 -3.84 -2.87 -10.79
C SER A 36 -2.82 -2.07 -11.61
N LEU A 37 -1.76 -1.57 -10.99
CA LEU A 37 -0.65 -0.91 -11.70
C LEU A 37 0.19 -1.91 -12.49
N THR A 38 0.36 -3.15 -12.03
CA THR A 38 1.09 -4.20 -12.76
C THR A 38 0.24 -4.92 -13.81
N SER A 39 -1.10 -4.92 -13.68
CA SER A 39 -1.99 -5.47 -14.71
C SER A 39 -2.19 -4.51 -15.91
N GLY A 40 -1.60 -3.32 -15.86
CA GLY A 40 -1.47 -2.41 -16.99
C GLY A 40 -0.05 -2.40 -17.53
N GLU A 41 0.25 -3.39 -18.40
CA GLU A 41 1.08 -3.26 -19.62
C GLU A 41 2.54 -3.75 -19.66
N ASN A 42 2.87 -4.25 -20.86
CA ASN A 42 4.18 -4.22 -21.52
C ASN A 42 4.78 -2.80 -21.46
N TRP A 43 5.33 -2.43 -20.30
CA TRP A 43 6.41 -1.45 -20.15
C TRP A 43 7.35 -1.86 -19.01
#